data_AF-A0A7C6EQ73-F1
#
_entry.id   AF-A0A7C6EQ73-F1
#
_cell.length_a   1.000
_cell.length_b   1.000
_cell.length_c   1.000
_cell.angle_alpha   90.00
_cell.angle_beta   90.00
_cell.angle_gamma   90.00
#
_symmetry.space_group_name_H-M   'P 1'
#
loop_
_entity.id
_entity.type
_entity.pdbx_description
1 polymer ?
#
loop_
_entity_poly.entity_id
_entity_poly.type
_entity_poly.pdbx_seq_one_letter_code
_entity_poly.pdbx_strand_id
1 'polypeptide(L)'
;MWARCVLVWSLAASVALANGAAEEANVCVQCHAKADVTPLQVKDWQTSKHAANGVTCDLCHGDQHTSAEDVGEVRMPIPETCANCHAERVEQFKRGKHAMGWISMKAMPATHYQPMELIEGAKGCGGCHKIGLKSQEEIRQLKAQGFEHGVASCDACHTRHSFSVAEAREPEACATCHMGFDHPQWEMYSTSKHGVRYMLKRQGKLPPDAAAPTCQACHMPGGDHEVRTAWGFLAVRMPLPEDEQWAQARVTILKGLGVLDPDGRPTARLEAVKSADVARLDEQSWQKERDRMVSVCSQCHSRSFAEEHLENSDRIIRKADSLMAKAILVVADLYKDGILQKPANYERPYPDLLLFHEAATSIEQDLFRMFLEHRMRTFQGSFHANPDYAFWYGWSEMVSDLTRIQEKARELRQARSAKH
;
A
#
# COMPACT_ATOMS: atom_id res chain seq x y z
N MET A 1 61.10 35.17 -11.43
CA MET A 1 61.76 33.98 -10.86
C MET A 1 60.95 33.49 -9.67
N TRP A 2 60.20 32.40 -9.85
CA TRP A 2 60.25 31.14 -9.07
C TRP A 2 59.57 31.24 -7.69
N ALA A 3 58.30 30.84 -7.59
CA ALA A 3 57.80 29.47 -7.36
C ALA A 3 57.75 29.09 -5.88
N ARG A 4 56.53 28.83 -5.36
CA ARG A 4 56.25 27.92 -4.24
C ARG A 4 54.74 27.60 -4.17
N CYS A 5 54.33 26.71 -5.07
CA CYS A 5 53.15 25.86 -4.92
C CYS A 5 53.68 24.45 -4.59
N VAL A 6 53.49 23.94 -3.38
CA VAL A 6 53.54 22.48 -3.14
C VAL A 6 52.68 22.10 -1.93
N LEU A 7 51.93 21.01 -2.11
CA LEU A 7 51.36 20.07 -1.11
C LEU A 7 50.03 20.40 -0.42
N VAL A 8 48.93 20.12 -1.13
CA VAL A 8 47.72 19.49 -0.53
C VAL A 8 47.15 18.46 -1.53
N TRP A 9 47.85 17.36 -1.79
CA TRP A 9 47.40 16.30 -2.72
C TRP A 9 47.74 14.90 -2.21
N SER A 10 47.47 14.63 -0.93
CA SER A 10 47.82 13.31 -0.33
C SER A 10 46.76 12.67 0.57
N LEU A 11 45.55 13.24 0.72
CA LEU A 11 44.46 12.56 1.43
C LEU A 11 43.41 11.89 0.52
N ALA A 12 43.28 12.32 -0.74
CA ALA A 12 42.27 11.76 -1.65
C ALA A 12 42.69 10.42 -2.28
N ALA A 13 43.99 10.22 -2.51
CA ALA A 13 44.52 8.99 -3.11
C ALA A 13 44.45 7.78 -2.15
N SER A 14 44.58 8.01 -0.84
CA SER A 14 44.54 6.96 0.18
C SER A 14 43.14 6.36 0.39
N VAL A 15 42.06 7.15 0.19
CA VAL A 15 40.68 6.65 0.28
C VAL A 15 40.29 5.85 -0.97
N ALA A 16 40.73 6.28 -2.16
CA ALA A 16 40.48 5.55 -3.40
C ALA A 16 41.21 4.19 -3.47
N LEU A 17 42.45 4.12 -2.94
CA LEU A 17 43.22 2.87 -2.86
C LEU A 17 42.66 1.88 -1.83
N ALA A 18 42.09 2.37 -0.72
CA ALA A 18 41.46 1.52 0.28
C ALA A 18 40.15 0.88 -0.22
N ASN A 19 39.36 1.62 -1.01
CA ASN A 19 38.13 1.09 -1.61
C ASN A 19 38.39 0.05 -2.70
N GLY A 20 39.39 0.25 -3.56
CA GLY A 20 39.74 -0.74 -4.61
C GLY A 20 40.29 -2.06 -4.04
N ALA A 21 41.00 -2.02 -2.91
CA ALA A 21 41.53 -3.21 -2.26
C ALA A 21 40.46 -4.08 -1.56
N ALA A 22 39.38 -3.47 -1.04
CA ALA A 22 38.25 -4.21 -0.47
C ALA A 22 37.38 -4.85 -1.57
N GLU A 23 37.28 -4.21 -2.73
CA GLU A 23 36.53 -4.66 -3.90
C GLU A 23 37.22 -5.82 -4.63
N GLU A 24 38.55 -5.78 -4.75
CA GLU A 24 39.35 -6.89 -5.29
C GLU A 24 39.47 -8.08 -4.33
N ALA A 25 39.18 -7.96 -3.03
CA ALA A 25 39.32 -9.05 -2.06
C ALA A 25 38.02 -9.86 -1.82
N ASN A 26 36.86 -9.36 -2.24
CA ASN A 26 35.58 -10.02 -1.98
C ASN A 26 35.27 -11.09 -3.05
N VAL A 27 35.31 -12.36 -2.65
CA VAL A 27 35.04 -13.52 -3.52
C VAL A 27 33.67 -13.44 -4.21
N CYS A 28 32.65 -12.87 -3.54
CA CYS A 28 31.33 -12.69 -4.12
C CYS A 28 31.38 -11.69 -5.29
N VAL A 29 32.03 -10.54 -5.12
CA VAL A 29 32.16 -9.52 -6.17
C VAL A 29 32.92 -10.08 -7.37
N GLN A 30 34.05 -10.76 -7.14
CA GLN A 30 34.86 -11.35 -8.21
C GLN A 30 34.06 -12.37 -9.06
N CYS A 31 33.24 -13.21 -8.42
CA CYS A 31 32.46 -14.21 -9.12
C CYS A 31 31.23 -13.57 -9.81
N HIS A 32 30.45 -12.78 -9.08
CA HIS A 32 29.21 -12.19 -9.60
C HIS A 32 29.43 -11.09 -10.64
N ALA A 33 30.63 -10.51 -10.73
CA ALA A 33 31.01 -9.56 -11.78
C ALA A 33 31.23 -10.23 -13.15
N LYS A 34 31.36 -11.56 -13.20
CA LYS A 34 31.53 -12.30 -14.46
C LYS A 34 30.26 -12.22 -15.30
N ALA A 35 30.44 -12.22 -16.62
CA ALA A 35 29.37 -11.97 -17.59
C ALA A 35 28.23 -13.01 -17.55
N ASP A 36 28.55 -14.24 -17.14
CA ASP A 36 27.67 -15.41 -17.07
C ASP A 36 27.04 -15.64 -15.69
N VAL A 37 27.31 -14.76 -14.72
CA VAL A 37 26.75 -14.84 -13.36
C VAL A 37 25.70 -13.75 -13.15
N THR A 38 26.05 -12.59 -12.57
CA THR A 38 25.10 -11.49 -12.34
C THR A 38 25.77 -10.10 -12.37
N PRO A 39 26.42 -9.71 -13.47
CA PRO A 39 27.31 -8.54 -13.50
C PRO A 39 26.58 -7.21 -13.25
N LEU A 40 25.28 -7.14 -13.56
CA LEU A 40 24.47 -5.95 -13.32
C LEU A 40 24.16 -5.74 -11.83
N GLN A 41 24.03 -6.81 -11.05
CA GLN A 41 23.79 -6.69 -9.60
C GLN A 41 25.02 -6.12 -8.90
N VAL A 42 26.22 -6.53 -9.34
CA VAL A 42 27.48 -5.94 -8.87
C VAL A 42 27.56 -4.47 -9.26
N LYS A 43 27.22 -4.11 -10.50
CA LYS A 43 27.23 -2.70 -10.94
C LYS A 43 26.26 -1.84 -10.11
N ASP A 44 25.06 -2.32 -9.84
CA ASP A 44 24.11 -1.59 -8.99
C ASP A 44 24.68 -1.40 -7.58
N TRP A 45 25.24 -2.46 -6.98
CA TRP A 45 25.90 -2.35 -5.67
C TRP A 45 27.06 -1.35 -5.70
N GLN A 46 27.91 -1.35 -6.71
CA GLN A 46 29.04 -0.41 -6.86
C GLN A 46 28.60 1.06 -6.88
N THR A 47 27.39 1.35 -7.38
CA THR A 47 26.82 2.72 -7.35
C THR A 47 26.21 3.10 -6.00
N SER A 48 26.00 2.13 -5.11
CA SER A 48 25.32 2.33 -3.83
C SER A 48 26.22 3.02 -2.80
N LYS A 49 25.58 3.66 -1.81
CA LYS A 49 26.29 4.11 -0.62
C LYS A 49 26.80 2.95 0.24
N HIS A 50 26.23 1.76 0.11
CA HIS A 50 26.69 0.57 0.82
C HIS A 50 28.10 0.19 0.37
N ALA A 51 28.36 0.10 -0.93
CA ALA A 51 29.70 -0.14 -1.47
C ALA A 51 30.70 0.92 -1.01
N ALA A 52 30.31 2.21 -1.11
CA ALA A 52 31.17 3.32 -0.69
C ALA A 52 31.52 3.31 0.81
N ASN A 53 30.73 2.61 1.64
CA ASN A 53 30.94 2.48 3.09
C ASN A 53 31.36 1.05 3.50
N GLY A 54 31.84 0.23 2.56
CA GLY A 54 32.37 -1.10 2.86
C GLY A 54 31.32 -2.12 3.28
N VAL A 55 30.04 -1.89 2.98
CA VAL A 55 28.98 -2.88 3.22
C VAL A 55 29.00 -3.89 2.06
N THR A 56 29.60 -5.05 2.32
CA THR A 56 29.81 -6.14 1.35
C THR A 56 28.58 -7.05 1.21
N CYS A 57 28.60 -7.92 0.20
CA CYS A 57 27.50 -8.84 -0.12
C CYS A 57 27.14 -9.75 1.07
N ASP A 58 28.15 -10.31 1.72
CA ASP A 58 28.06 -11.27 2.82
C ASP A 58 27.43 -10.68 4.10
N LEU A 59 27.56 -9.37 4.35
CA LEU A 59 26.90 -8.71 5.47
C LEU A 59 25.37 -8.75 5.37
N CYS A 60 24.84 -8.83 4.14
CA CYS A 60 23.41 -8.94 3.88
C CYS A 60 22.98 -10.39 3.63
N HIS A 61 23.80 -11.13 2.87
CA HIS A 61 23.46 -12.44 2.31
C HIS A 61 24.07 -13.64 3.05
N GLY A 62 24.91 -13.40 4.04
CA GLY A 62 25.70 -14.44 4.70
C GLY A 62 26.93 -14.86 3.89
N ASP A 63 27.76 -15.70 4.50
CA ASP A 63 29.06 -16.16 3.99
C ASP A 63 29.09 -17.66 3.66
N GLN A 64 27.95 -18.34 3.76
CA GLN A 64 27.85 -19.80 3.57
C GLN A 64 27.80 -20.21 2.08
N HIS A 65 27.45 -19.28 1.18
CA HIS A 65 27.51 -19.50 -0.26
C HIS A 65 28.89 -19.12 -0.79
N THR A 66 29.61 -20.10 -1.34
CA THR A 66 30.98 -19.94 -1.83
C THR A 66 31.20 -20.45 -3.26
N SER A 67 30.22 -21.17 -3.81
CA SER A 67 30.33 -21.87 -5.10
C SER A 67 28.98 -22.03 -5.81
N ALA A 68 28.97 -22.43 -7.08
CA ALA A 68 27.71 -22.59 -7.83
C ALA A 68 26.83 -23.72 -7.26
N GLU A 69 27.42 -24.63 -6.50
CA GLU A 69 26.80 -25.82 -5.91
C GLU A 69 26.04 -25.50 -4.61
N ASP A 70 26.35 -24.39 -3.94
CA ASP A 70 25.83 -24.04 -2.61
C ASP A 70 24.95 -22.76 -2.61
N VAL A 71 24.39 -22.37 -3.77
CA VAL A 71 23.50 -21.19 -3.92
C VAL A 71 22.32 -21.21 -2.93
N GLY A 72 21.84 -22.39 -2.54
CA GLY A 72 20.75 -22.55 -1.56
C GLY A 72 21.08 -22.07 -0.14
N GLU A 73 22.37 -21.87 0.17
CA GLU A 73 22.86 -21.38 1.47
C GLU A 73 22.86 -19.84 1.57
N VAL A 74 22.52 -19.14 0.48
CA VAL A 74 22.33 -17.69 0.51
C VAL A 74 21.18 -17.33 1.45
N ARG A 75 21.43 -16.35 2.33
CA ARG A 75 20.41 -15.73 3.15
C ARG A 75 19.73 -14.61 2.37
N MET A 76 18.41 -14.63 2.32
CA MET A 76 17.65 -13.50 1.81
C MET A 76 17.50 -12.43 2.91
N PRO A 77 17.86 -11.15 2.66
CA PRO A 77 17.74 -10.10 3.66
C PRO A 77 16.29 -9.84 4.05
N ILE A 78 16.05 -9.75 5.35
CA ILE A 78 14.77 -9.34 5.97
C ILE A 78 14.99 -8.05 6.76
N PRO A 79 13.95 -7.35 7.23
CA PRO A 79 14.11 -6.11 8.01
C PRO A 79 15.08 -6.22 9.19
N GLU A 80 15.18 -7.38 9.83
CA GLU A 80 16.13 -7.65 10.91
C GLU A 80 17.59 -7.59 10.43
N THR A 81 17.89 -7.97 9.17
CA THR A 81 19.21 -7.76 8.57
C THR A 81 19.54 -6.27 8.53
N CYS A 82 18.59 -5.44 8.10
CA CYS A 82 18.74 -4.00 7.98
C CYS A 82 18.84 -3.31 9.35
N ALA A 83 18.15 -3.83 10.36
CA ALA A 83 18.09 -3.26 11.70
C ALA A 83 19.45 -3.19 12.41
N ASN A 84 20.40 -4.04 12.03
CA ASN A 84 21.78 -4.01 12.55
C ASN A 84 22.45 -2.65 12.33
N CYS A 85 22.09 -1.92 11.27
CA CYS A 85 22.63 -0.59 10.95
C CYS A 85 21.56 0.51 10.91
N HIS A 86 20.30 0.14 10.63
CA HIS A 86 19.18 1.07 10.39
C HIS A 86 18.01 0.86 11.36
N ALA A 87 18.31 0.54 12.63
CA ALA A 87 17.31 0.24 13.66
C ALA A 87 16.15 1.25 13.71
N GLU A 88 16.45 2.56 13.70
CA GLU A 88 15.42 3.61 13.77
C GLU A 88 14.42 3.53 12.61
N ARG A 89 14.90 3.35 11.37
CA ARG A 89 14.06 3.27 10.17
C ARG A 89 13.24 1.99 10.15
N VAL A 90 13.82 0.88 10.61
CA VAL A 90 13.11 -0.40 10.73
C VAL A 90 12.01 -0.31 11.78
N GLU A 91 12.26 0.32 12.94
CA GLU A 91 11.23 0.50 13.97
C GLU A 91 10.10 1.41 13.51
N GLN A 92 10.40 2.48 12.77
CA GLN A 92 9.38 3.30 12.11
C GLN A 92 8.54 2.47 11.12
N PHE A 93 9.21 1.72 10.24
CA PHE A 93 8.54 0.83 9.27
C PHE A 93 7.62 -0.19 9.95
N LYS A 94 8.09 -0.86 11.01
CA LYS A 94 7.35 -1.88 11.77
C LYS A 94 6.06 -1.33 12.38
N ARG A 95 6.05 -0.05 12.77
CA ARG A 95 4.82 0.63 13.22
C ARG A 95 3.93 1.05 12.05
N GLY A 96 4.50 1.28 10.87
CA GLY A 96 3.77 1.70 9.67
C GLY A 96 2.84 0.62 9.09
N LYS A 97 1.95 1.06 8.19
CA LYS A 97 0.97 0.20 7.52
C LYS A 97 1.58 -0.80 6.55
N HIS A 98 2.68 -0.45 5.92
CA HIS A 98 3.36 -1.35 4.99
C HIS A 98 3.86 -2.62 5.69
N ALA A 99 4.29 -2.56 6.96
CA ALA A 99 4.66 -3.74 7.72
C ALA A 99 3.50 -4.74 7.90
N MET A 100 2.25 -4.27 7.87
CA MET A 100 1.04 -5.10 7.96
C MET A 100 0.55 -5.60 6.60
N GLY A 101 1.26 -5.33 5.49
CA GLY A 101 0.80 -5.68 4.14
C GLY A 101 0.52 -7.17 3.97
N TRP A 102 1.41 -8.04 4.44
CA TRP A 102 1.30 -9.48 4.27
C TRP A 102 0.15 -10.08 5.08
N ILE A 103 0.03 -9.72 6.36
CA ILE A 103 -1.08 -10.18 7.20
C ILE A 103 -2.43 -9.66 6.68
N SER A 104 -2.48 -8.41 6.18
CA SER A 104 -3.70 -7.85 5.59
C SER A 104 -4.13 -8.63 4.35
N MET A 105 -3.20 -9.03 3.49
CA MET A 105 -3.49 -9.87 2.33
C MET A 105 -4.05 -11.22 2.75
N LYS A 106 -3.36 -11.94 3.64
CA LYS A 106 -3.79 -13.29 4.06
C LYS A 106 -5.09 -13.29 4.85
N ALA A 107 -5.44 -12.18 5.50
CA ALA A 107 -6.70 -12.03 6.21
C ALA A 107 -7.92 -11.87 5.27
N MET A 108 -7.72 -11.58 3.98
CA MET A 108 -8.83 -11.42 3.05
C MET A 108 -9.47 -12.79 2.73
N PRO A 109 -10.81 -12.93 2.88
CA PRO A 109 -11.51 -14.15 2.51
C PRO A 109 -11.24 -14.57 1.05
N ALA A 110 -11.25 -13.61 0.13
CA ALA A 110 -11.01 -13.85 -1.30
C ALA A 110 -9.64 -14.49 -1.59
N THR A 111 -8.60 -14.22 -0.78
CA THR A 111 -7.23 -14.69 -1.03
C THR A 111 -7.13 -16.21 -1.12
N HIS A 112 -7.94 -16.94 -0.37
CA HIS A 112 -7.93 -18.41 -0.34
C HIS A 112 -8.56 -19.05 -1.59
N TYR A 113 -9.21 -18.25 -2.45
CA TYR A 113 -9.78 -18.69 -3.73
C TYR A 113 -8.89 -18.33 -4.93
N GLN A 114 -7.83 -17.55 -4.72
CA GLN A 114 -6.97 -17.10 -5.81
C GLN A 114 -5.87 -18.13 -6.12
N PRO A 115 -5.43 -18.21 -7.40
CA PRO A 115 -4.25 -18.99 -7.77
C PRO A 115 -3.03 -18.64 -6.91
N MET A 116 -2.28 -19.67 -6.48
CA MET A 116 -1.10 -19.50 -5.63
C MET A 116 -0.05 -18.59 -6.28
N GLU A 117 0.08 -18.61 -7.60
CA GLU A 117 1.00 -17.76 -8.36
C GLU A 117 0.68 -16.27 -8.19
N LEU A 118 -0.60 -15.92 -8.03
CA LEU A 118 -1.04 -14.54 -7.77
C LEU A 118 -0.85 -14.14 -6.31
N ILE A 119 -0.86 -15.11 -5.39
CA ILE A 119 -0.65 -14.88 -3.95
C ILE A 119 0.82 -15.07 -3.59
N GLU A 120 1.28 -16.29 -3.36
CA GLU A 120 2.63 -16.60 -2.91
C GLU A 120 3.67 -16.41 -4.03
N GLY A 121 3.30 -16.66 -5.28
CA GLY A 121 4.18 -16.49 -6.45
C GLY A 121 4.43 -15.05 -6.89
N ALA A 122 3.89 -14.07 -6.15
CA ALA A 122 4.14 -12.65 -6.34
C ALA A 122 3.79 -12.11 -7.75
N LYS A 123 2.92 -12.80 -8.51
CA LYS A 123 2.40 -12.34 -9.80
C LYS A 123 1.11 -11.51 -9.68
N GLY A 124 0.58 -11.36 -8.47
CA GLY A 124 -0.60 -10.56 -8.15
C GLY A 124 -0.49 -9.91 -6.77
N CYS A 125 -1.43 -10.23 -5.86
CA CYS A 125 -1.50 -9.69 -4.50
C CYS A 125 -0.15 -9.74 -3.77
N GLY A 126 0.56 -10.88 -3.80
CA GLY A 126 1.84 -10.99 -3.09
C GLY A 126 2.97 -10.17 -3.71
N GLY A 127 2.85 -9.75 -4.98
CA GLY A 127 3.82 -8.86 -5.62
C GLY A 127 3.86 -7.49 -4.94
N CYS A 128 2.68 -6.97 -4.58
CA CYS A 128 2.52 -5.71 -3.86
C CYS A 128 2.63 -5.90 -2.34
N HIS A 129 1.98 -6.92 -1.78
CA HIS A 129 1.88 -7.12 -0.33
C HIS A 129 3.11 -7.76 0.30
N LYS A 130 4.08 -8.26 -0.48
CA LYS A 130 5.34 -8.82 0.04
C LYS A 130 6.14 -7.85 0.90
N ILE A 131 5.92 -6.53 0.76
CA ILE A 131 6.54 -5.52 1.62
C ILE A 131 6.26 -5.80 3.10
N GLY A 132 5.12 -6.39 3.44
CA GLY A 132 4.78 -6.71 4.83
C GLY A 132 5.66 -7.77 5.48
N LEU A 133 5.73 -7.71 6.80
CA LEU A 133 6.49 -8.62 7.63
C LEU A 133 5.96 -10.04 7.53
N LYS A 134 6.88 -11.00 7.58
CA LYS A 134 6.59 -12.43 7.55
C LYS A 134 7.24 -13.10 8.75
N SER A 135 6.56 -14.08 9.33
CA SER A 135 7.13 -14.94 10.35
C SER A 135 8.19 -15.86 9.74
N GLN A 136 9.08 -16.38 10.59
CA GLN A 136 10.09 -17.36 10.15
C GLN A 136 9.47 -18.62 9.55
N GLU A 137 8.28 -19.01 10.00
CA GLU A 137 7.55 -20.14 9.43
C GLU A 137 7.06 -19.85 8.01
N GLU A 138 6.48 -18.66 7.78
CA GLU A 138 6.04 -18.24 6.44
C GLU A 138 7.22 -18.12 5.48
N ILE A 139 8.37 -17.62 5.95
CA ILE A 139 9.60 -17.54 5.13
C ILE A 139 10.05 -18.95 4.72
N ARG A 140 10.04 -19.93 5.63
CA ARG A 140 10.37 -21.32 5.31
C ARG A 140 9.40 -21.94 4.32
N GLN A 141 8.09 -21.69 4.48
CA GLN A 141 7.06 -22.18 3.56
C GLN A 141 7.23 -21.60 2.15
N LEU A 142 7.43 -20.29 2.04
CA LEU A 142 7.69 -19.63 0.75
C LEU A 142 8.95 -20.21 0.08
N LYS A 143 10.04 -20.44 0.84
CA LYS A 143 11.24 -21.07 0.28
C LYS A 143 10.96 -22.49 -0.22
N ALA A 144 10.23 -23.31 0.54
CA ALA A 144 9.87 -24.67 0.15
C ALA A 144 9.00 -24.73 -1.12
N GLN A 145 8.23 -23.67 -1.39
CA GLN A 145 7.39 -23.52 -2.59
C GLN A 145 8.13 -22.86 -3.77
N GLY A 146 9.39 -22.44 -3.62
CA GLY A 146 10.18 -21.79 -4.67
C GLY A 146 10.01 -20.26 -4.76
N PHE A 147 9.47 -19.62 -3.72
CA PHE A 147 9.19 -18.17 -3.67
C PHE A 147 10.15 -17.40 -2.74
N GLU A 148 11.39 -17.85 -2.64
CA GLU A 148 12.40 -17.32 -1.71
C GLU A 148 12.72 -15.83 -1.89
N HIS A 149 12.56 -15.27 -3.10
CA HIS A 149 12.78 -13.84 -3.35
C HIS A 149 11.63 -12.92 -2.90
N GLY A 150 10.52 -13.48 -2.41
CA GLY A 150 9.36 -12.73 -1.92
C GLY A 150 9.46 -12.23 -0.48
N VAL A 151 10.60 -12.42 0.20
CA VAL A 151 10.71 -12.17 1.65
C VAL A 151 11.23 -10.78 2.02
N ALA A 152 11.83 -10.06 1.08
CA ALA A 152 12.37 -8.73 1.31
C ALA A 152 11.27 -7.66 1.44
N SER A 153 11.45 -6.74 2.38
CA SER A 153 10.57 -5.58 2.61
C SER A 153 11.24 -4.25 2.26
N CYS A 154 12.53 -4.13 2.53
CA CYS A 154 13.26 -2.85 2.49
C CYS A 154 13.78 -2.50 1.09
N ASP A 155 13.42 -3.23 0.05
CA ASP A 155 13.79 -2.95 -1.34
C ASP A 155 12.59 -2.48 -2.20
N ALA A 156 11.47 -2.18 -1.55
CA ALA A 156 10.23 -1.79 -2.24
C ALA A 156 10.25 -0.36 -2.80
N CYS A 157 10.98 0.57 -2.18
CA CYS A 157 11.01 1.98 -2.59
C CYS A 157 12.40 2.46 -3.07
N HIS A 158 13.47 2.02 -2.40
CA HIS A 158 14.86 2.19 -2.84
C HIS A 158 15.36 0.81 -3.26
N THR A 159 15.35 0.55 -4.56
CA THR A 159 15.45 -0.81 -5.06
C THR A 159 16.87 -1.36 -4.87
N ARG A 160 16.94 -2.66 -4.62
CA ARG A 160 18.22 -3.39 -4.64
C ARG A 160 18.78 -3.39 -6.07
N HIS A 161 20.10 -3.33 -6.27
CA HIS A 161 21.17 -3.25 -5.25
C HIS A 161 21.74 -1.84 -5.08
N SER A 162 21.11 -0.82 -5.67
CA SER A 162 21.54 0.58 -5.55
C SER A 162 21.16 1.20 -4.20
N PHE A 163 20.02 0.79 -3.63
CA PHE A 163 19.43 1.32 -2.39
C PHE A 163 19.42 2.86 -2.35
N SER A 164 19.02 3.48 -3.47
CA SER A 164 19.12 4.92 -3.68
C SER A 164 18.01 5.70 -2.95
N VAL A 165 18.39 6.59 -2.03
CA VAL A 165 17.46 7.56 -1.42
C VAL A 165 16.91 8.54 -2.46
N ALA A 166 17.67 8.82 -3.53
CA ALA A 166 17.18 9.68 -4.60
C ALA A 166 16.03 9.00 -5.37
N GLU A 167 16.18 7.72 -5.70
CA GLU A 167 15.11 6.90 -6.28
C GLU A 167 13.88 6.87 -5.37
N ALA A 168 14.07 6.54 -4.08
CA ALA A 168 12.96 6.43 -3.12
C ALA A 168 12.24 7.75 -2.84
N ARG A 169 12.79 8.91 -3.24
CA ARG A 169 12.14 10.23 -3.08
C ARG A 169 11.32 10.64 -4.29
N GLU A 170 11.44 9.95 -5.42
CA GLU A 170 10.62 10.17 -6.59
C GLU A 170 9.25 9.51 -6.44
N PRO A 171 8.14 10.18 -6.79
CA PRO A 171 6.80 9.64 -6.59
C PRO A 171 6.54 8.35 -7.40
N GLU A 172 7.30 8.11 -8.47
CA GLU A 172 7.28 6.88 -9.27
C GLU A 172 7.64 5.62 -8.45
N ALA A 173 8.41 5.74 -7.37
CA ALA A 173 8.72 4.63 -6.48
C ALA A 173 7.46 4.03 -5.80
N CYS A 174 6.37 4.79 -5.73
CA CYS A 174 5.08 4.33 -5.20
C CYS A 174 4.18 3.73 -6.29
N ALA A 175 4.39 4.12 -7.55
CA ALA A 175 3.44 3.92 -8.66
C ALA A 175 3.23 2.44 -9.02
N THR A 176 4.21 1.57 -8.74
CA THR A 176 4.11 0.15 -9.06
C THR A 176 3.05 -0.59 -8.22
N CYS A 177 2.74 -0.09 -7.02
CA CYS A 177 1.74 -0.70 -6.14
C CYS A 177 0.50 0.19 -5.99
N HIS A 178 0.67 1.51 -5.92
CA HIS A 178 -0.40 2.46 -5.66
C HIS A 178 -1.06 2.95 -6.96
N MET A 179 -1.70 2.03 -7.69
CA MET A 179 -2.31 2.28 -9.00
C MET A 179 -3.57 1.44 -9.24
N GLY A 180 -4.26 1.68 -10.35
CA GLY A 180 -5.19 0.72 -10.94
C GLY A 180 -6.61 0.67 -10.35
N PHE A 181 -7.10 -0.54 -10.12
CA PHE A 181 -8.52 -0.82 -9.89
C PHE A 181 -9.04 -0.20 -8.57
N ASP A 182 -8.44 -0.59 -7.45
CA ASP A 182 -8.97 -0.31 -6.11
C ASP A 182 -8.35 0.92 -5.43
N HIS A 183 -7.16 1.32 -5.86
CA HIS A 183 -6.47 2.46 -5.26
C HIS A 183 -5.55 3.19 -6.25
N PRO A 184 -6.12 3.86 -7.28
CA PRO A 184 -5.35 4.59 -8.31
C PRO A 184 -4.74 5.90 -7.80
N GLN A 185 -3.96 5.84 -6.73
CA GLN A 185 -3.39 7.00 -6.05
C GLN A 185 -2.30 7.66 -6.91
N TRP A 186 -1.52 6.89 -7.68
CA TRP A 186 -0.60 7.41 -8.67
C TRP A 186 -1.32 8.23 -9.74
N GLU A 187 -2.40 7.70 -10.30
CA GLU A 187 -3.18 8.38 -11.33
C GLU A 187 -3.82 9.66 -10.75
N MET A 188 -4.39 9.57 -9.54
CA MET A 188 -4.94 10.73 -8.83
C MET A 188 -3.88 11.80 -8.59
N TYR A 189 -2.72 11.43 -8.04
CA TYR A 189 -1.62 12.35 -7.76
C TYR A 189 -1.04 12.96 -9.04
N SER A 190 -0.64 12.12 -10.00
CA SER A 190 0.08 12.53 -11.22
C SER A 190 -0.76 13.48 -12.09
N THR A 191 -2.09 13.33 -12.06
CA THR A 191 -3.02 14.21 -12.78
C THR A 191 -3.60 15.35 -11.91
N SER A 192 -3.29 15.41 -10.62
CA SER A 192 -3.60 16.55 -9.75
C SER A 192 -2.69 17.76 -10.01
N LYS A 193 -3.03 18.91 -9.44
CA LYS A 193 -2.12 20.08 -9.47
C LYS A 193 -0.80 19.82 -8.73
N HIS A 194 -0.77 18.96 -7.71
CA HIS A 194 0.48 18.61 -7.03
C HIS A 194 1.42 17.84 -7.97
N GLY A 195 0.94 16.77 -8.59
CA GLY A 195 1.75 15.95 -9.50
C GLY A 195 2.14 16.67 -10.79
N VAL A 196 1.22 17.42 -11.40
CA VAL A 196 1.54 18.21 -12.60
C VAL A 196 2.60 19.27 -12.30
N ARG A 197 2.50 19.97 -11.17
CA ARG A 197 3.53 20.95 -10.77
C ARG A 197 4.85 20.26 -10.47
N TYR A 198 4.85 19.09 -9.85
CA TYR A 198 6.07 18.31 -9.62
C TYR A 198 6.78 17.99 -10.94
N MET A 199 6.04 17.49 -11.92
CA MET A 199 6.56 17.19 -13.26
C MET A 199 7.14 18.43 -13.94
N LEU A 200 6.42 19.55 -13.93
CA LEU A 200 6.89 20.80 -14.51
C LEU A 200 8.14 21.35 -13.81
N LYS A 201 8.21 21.21 -12.49
CA LYS A 201 9.40 21.55 -11.69
C LYS A 201 10.60 20.69 -12.08
N ARG A 202 10.41 19.37 -12.19
CA ARG A 202 11.47 18.43 -12.63
C ARG A 202 11.97 18.73 -14.04
N GLN A 203 11.10 19.23 -14.92
CA GLN A 203 11.46 19.66 -16.29
C GLN A 203 12.05 21.09 -16.36
N GLY A 204 12.28 21.76 -15.23
CA GLY A 204 12.80 23.12 -15.18
C GLY A 204 11.82 24.19 -15.69
N LYS A 205 10.52 23.88 -15.78
CA LYS A 205 9.46 24.84 -16.17
C LYS A 205 8.90 25.63 -14.99
N LEU A 206 9.17 25.18 -13.76
CA LEU A 206 8.92 25.90 -12.52
C LEU A 206 10.24 26.06 -11.74
N PRO A 207 10.37 27.11 -10.91
CA PRO A 207 11.59 27.32 -10.15
C PRO A 207 11.82 26.22 -9.09
N PRO A 208 13.06 25.98 -8.63
CA PRO A 208 13.39 24.93 -7.68
C PRO A 208 12.68 25.02 -6.32
N ASP A 209 12.22 26.20 -5.93
CA ASP A 209 11.47 26.47 -4.70
C ASP A 209 9.94 26.41 -4.90
N ALA A 210 9.46 26.11 -6.10
CA ALA A 210 8.03 25.95 -6.36
C ALA A 210 7.43 24.86 -5.45
N ALA A 211 6.30 25.19 -4.81
CA ALA A 211 5.48 24.25 -4.07
C ALA A 211 4.95 23.15 -5.00
N ALA A 212 5.44 21.93 -4.80
CA ALA A 212 5.12 20.75 -5.58
C ALA A 212 5.47 19.50 -4.75
N PRO A 213 4.56 19.05 -3.86
CA PRO A 213 4.83 17.91 -3.00
C PRO A 213 4.87 16.60 -3.79
N THR A 214 5.60 15.61 -3.27
CA THR A 214 5.58 14.20 -3.71
C THR A 214 4.77 13.35 -2.75
N CYS A 215 4.55 12.07 -3.09
CA CYS A 215 3.95 11.08 -2.20
C CYS A 215 4.67 11.06 -0.84
N GLN A 216 6.00 11.03 -0.88
CA GLN A 216 6.90 10.96 0.27
C GLN A 216 6.84 12.24 1.11
N ALA A 217 6.72 13.42 0.49
CA ALA A 217 6.59 14.67 1.22
C ALA A 217 5.36 14.68 2.13
N CYS A 218 4.27 14.04 1.69
CA CYS A 218 3.02 13.96 2.45
C CYS A 218 2.94 12.77 3.41
N HIS A 219 3.37 11.58 2.96
CA HIS A 219 3.19 10.33 3.68
C HIS A 219 4.40 9.89 4.50
N MET A 220 5.57 10.46 4.24
CA MET A 220 6.83 10.21 4.95
C MET A 220 7.53 11.52 5.35
N PRO A 221 6.82 12.48 5.99
CA PRO A 221 7.42 13.76 6.33
C PRO A 221 8.66 13.56 7.22
N GLY A 222 9.74 14.26 6.88
CA GLY A 222 11.04 14.08 7.56
C GLY A 222 11.76 12.77 7.25
N GLY A 223 11.28 11.95 6.30
CA GLY A 223 11.84 10.64 6.01
C GLY A 223 11.42 9.54 6.99
N ASP A 224 10.38 9.79 7.79
CA ASP A 224 9.79 8.82 8.71
C ASP A 224 9.16 7.65 7.92
N HIS A 225 9.53 6.41 8.27
CA HIS A 225 9.05 5.20 7.62
C HIS A 225 7.72 4.67 8.20
N GLU A 226 7.15 5.32 9.20
CA GLU A 226 5.84 5.01 9.77
C GLU A 226 4.72 5.55 8.87
N VAL A 227 4.59 4.97 7.66
CA VAL A 227 3.55 5.35 6.69
C VAL A 227 2.18 4.94 7.19
N ARG A 228 1.31 5.92 7.41
CA ARG A 228 -0.09 5.72 7.81
C ARG A 228 -0.90 6.99 7.52
N THR A 229 -2.23 6.86 7.56
CA THR A 229 -3.17 7.96 7.33
C THR A 229 -4.34 7.86 8.31
N ALA A 230 -5.00 8.99 8.57
CA ALA A 230 -6.11 9.05 9.50
C ALA A 230 -7.26 8.09 9.11
N TRP A 231 -7.63 8.05 7.83
CA TRP A 231 -8.75 7.23 7.35
C TRP A 231 -8.37 5.79 6.96
N GLY A 232 -7.07 5.44 7.01
CA GLY A 232 -6.58 4.15 6.56
C GLY A 232 -6.94 3.87 5.09
N PHE A 233 -7.03 2.59 4.74
CA PHE A 233 -7.31 2.16 3.37
C PHE A 233 -8.80 2.27 3.03
N LEU A 234 -9.69 1.80 3.90
CA LEU A 234 -11.13 1.65 3.62
C LEU A 234 -12.01 2.84 4.00
N ALA A 235 -11.43 3.93 4.54
CA ALA A 235 -12.17 5.09 5.04
C ALA A 235 -13.24 4.72 6.10
N VAL A 236 -12.93 3.76 6.96
CA VAL A 236 -13.74 3.39 8.13
C VAL A 236 -12.89 3.53 9.39
N ARG A 237 -13.52 3.99 10.47
CA ARG A 237 -12.87 4.20 11.77
C ARG A 237 -13.86 4.04 12.92
N MET A 238 -13.32 3.80 14.11
CA MET A 238 -13.99 3.98 15.40
C MET A 238 -13.37 5.19 16.15
N PRO A 239 -14.12 5.86 17.06
CA PRO A 239 -15.54 5.66 17.33
C PRO A 239 -16.43 5.98 16.11
N LEU A 240 -17.70 5.56 16.17
CA LEU A 240 -18.66 5.92 15.13
C LEU A 240 -18.85 7.46 15.11
N PRO A 241 -19.18 8.05 13.94
CA PRO A 241 -19.49 9.47 13.86
C PRO A 241 -20.64 9.86 14.80
N GLU A 242 -20.63 11.09 15.30
CA GLU A 242 -21.74 11.62 16.12
C GLU A 242 -23.04 11.76 15.33
N ASP A 243 -22.95 12.02 14.01
CA ASP A 243 -24.11 12.07 13.13
C ASP A 243 -24.75 10.69 12.98
N GLU A 244 -25.96 10.53 13.49
CA GLU A 244 -26.67 9.24 13.58
C GLU A 244 -26.83 8.56 12.22
N GLN A 245 -27.14 9.32 11.17
CA GLN A 245 -27.31 8.77 9.82
C GLN A 245 -25.98 8.23 9.28
N TRP A 246 -24.90 8.97 9.48
CA TRP A 246 -23.57 8.52 9.09
C TRP A 246 -23.11 7.31 9.92
N ALA A 247 -23.41 7.29 11.23
CA ALA A 247 -23.14 6.14 12.09
C ALA A 247 -23.86 4.88 11.61
N GLN A 248 -25.15 4.98 11.27
CA GLN A 248 -25.94 3.87 10.73
C GLN A 248 -25.41 3.38 9.37
N ALA A 249 -25.03 4.31 8.48
CA ALA A 249 -24.41 3.97 7.20
C ALA A 249 -23.08 3.21 7.42
N ARG A 250 -22.24 3.69 8.34
CA ARG A 250 -20.98 3.01 8.69
C ARG A 250 -21.20 1.64 9.31
N VAL A 251 -22.17 1.48 10.21
CA VAL A 251 -22.55 0.16 10.75
C VAL A 251 -22.94 -0.78 9.62
N THR A 252 -23.73 -0.31 8.64
CA THR A 252 -24.10 -1.10 7.46
C THR A 252 -22.89 -1.53 6.65
N ILE A 253 -21.91 -0.65 6.44
CA ILE A 253 -20.65 -1.00 5.77
C ILE A 253 -19.86 -2.03 6.58
N LEU A 254 -19.77 -1.88 7.91
CA LEU A 254 -19.11 -2.86 8.78
C LEU A 254 -19.80 -4.24 8.73
N LYS A 255 -21.13 -4.27 8.54
CA LYS A 255 -21.88 -5.51 8.29
C LYS A 255 -21.52 -6.12 6.93
N GLY A 256 -21.43 -5.31 5.87
CA GLY A 256 -21.01 -5.75 4.53
C GLY A 256 -19.55 -6.19 4.46
N LEU A 257 -18.69 -5.63 5.31
CA LEU A 257 -17.31 -6.06 5.51
C LEU A 257 -17.20 -7.30 6.39
N GLY A 258 -18.31 -7.85 6.90
CA GLY A 258 -18.32 -9.02 7.78
C GLY A 258 -17.67 -8.80 9.15
N VAL A 259 -17.36 -7.56 9.53
CA VAL A 259 -16.83 -7.21 10.87
C VAL A 259 -17.94 -7.26 11.92
N LEU A 260 -19.15 -6.91 11.51
CA LEU A 260 -20.37 -7.09 12.28
C LEU A 260 -21.29 -8.09 11.57
N ASP A 261 -22.04 -8.87 12.36
CA ASP A 261 -23.09 -9.75 11.87
C ASP A 261 -24.37 -8.95 11.48
N PRO A 262 -25.43 -9.56 10.92
CA PRO A 262 -26.62 -8.81 10.48
C PRO A 262 -27.33 -8.11 11.65
N ASP A 263 -27.18 -8.62 12.87
CA ASP A 263 -27.74 -8.09 14.11
C ASP A 263 -26.86 -6.96 14.70
N GLY A 264 -25.65 -6.76 14.17
CA GLY A 264 -24.71 -5.73 14.62
C GLY A 264 -23.73 -6.20 15.70
N ARG A 265 -23.63 -7.51 15.96
CA ARG A 265 -22.65 -8.08 16.91
C ARG A 265 -21.29 -8.28 16.23
N PRO A 266 -20.17 -8.07 16.93
CA PRO A 266 -18.83 -8.38 16.41
C PRO A 266 -18.68 -9.84 15.96
N THR A 267 -17.94 -10.05 14.87
CA THR A 267 -17.56 -11.37 14.36
C THR A 267 -16.08 -11.67 14.66
N ALA A 268 -15.62 -12.88 14.30
CA ALA A 268 -14.19 -13.23 14.35
C ALA A 268 -13.31 -12.30 13.48
N ARG A 269 -13.87 -11.68 12.44
CA ARG A 269 -13.14 -10.76 11.55
C ARG A 269 -12.72 -9.47 12.25
N LEU A 270 -13.36 -9.08 13.34
CA LEU A 270 -12.94 -7.92 14.13
C LEU A 270 -11.51 -8.07 14.66
N GLU A 271 -11.09 -9.28 15.03
CA GLU A 271 -9.73 -9.52 15.52
C GLU A 271 -8.68 -9.39 14.40
N ALA A 272 -9.03 -9.77 13.17
CA ALA A 272 -8.18 -9.52 11.99
C ALA A 272 -8.05 -8.01 11.71
N VAL A 273 -9.14 -7.25 11.82
CA VAL A 273 -9.13 -5.78 11.68
C VAL A 273 -8.22 -5.12 12.70
N LYS A 274 -8.26 -5.55 13.96
CA LYS A 274 -7.37 -5.06 15.03
C LYS A 274 -5.91 -5.43 14.75
N SER A 275 -5.65 -6.70 14.44
CA SER A 275 -4.29 -7.24 14.28
C SER A 275 -3.56 -6.67 13.07
N ALA A 276 -4.28 -6.46 11.96
CA ALA A 276 -3.75 -5.81 10.75
C ALA A 276 -3.91 -4.27 10.76
N ASP A 277 -4.33 -3.71 11.91
CA ASP A 277 -4.44 -2.28 12.15
C ASP A 277 -5.38 -1.56 11.16
N VAL A 278 -6.28 -2.27 10.47
CA VAL A 278 -6.98 -1.88 9.21
C VAL A 278 -7.69 -0.53 9.31
N ALA A 279 -8.23 -0.20 10.49
CA ALA A 279 -8.89 1.06 10.80
C ALA A 279 -8.29 1.69 12.07
N ARG A 280 -8.37 3.02 12.20
CA ARG A 280 -8.16 3.68 13.50
C ARG A 280 -9.33 3.32 14.42
N LEU A 281 -9.02 2.96 15.66
CA LEU A 281 -10.03 2.46 16.61
C LEU A 281 -10.40 3.46 17.71
N ASP A 282 -9.72 4.60 17.75
CA ASP A 282 -9.93 5.66 18.73
C ASP A 282 -9.73 7.04 18.08
N GLU A 283 -10.34 8.06 18.68
CA GLU A 283 -10.29 9.44 18.18
C GLU A 283 -8.88 10.04 18.25
N GLN A 284 -8.12 9.71 19.30
CA GLN A 284 -6.79 10.28 19.51
C GLN A 284 -5.81 9.84 18.43
N SER A 285 -5.82 8.56 18.06
CA SER A 285 -4.96 8.03 17.00
C SER A 285 -5.36 8.58 15.63
N TRP A 286 -6.65 8.82 15.38
CA TRP A 286 -7.11 9.49 14.16
C TRP A 286 -6.66 10.95 14.11
N GLN A 287 -6.90 11.70 15.20
CA GLN A 287 -6.58 13.13 15.28
C GLN A 287 -5.07 13.38 15.14
N LYS A 288 -4.23 12.51 15.71
CA LYS A 288 -2.77 12.57 15.54
C LYS A 288 -2.36 12.57 14.06
N GLU A 289 -2.94 11.68 13.25
CA GLU A 289 -2.62 11.61 11.82
C GLU A 289 -3.27 12.75 11.02
N ARG A 290 -4.44 13.26 11.44
CA ARG A 290 -5.06 14.48 10.89
C ARG A 290 -4.15 15.69 11.10
N ASP A 291 -3.70 15.92 12.33
CA ASP A 291 -2.83 17.05 12.68
C ASP A 291 -1.49 16.98 11.94
N ARG A 292 -0.93 15.76 11.81
CA ARG A 292 0.26 15.52 11.00
C ARG A 292 0.06 15.98 9.55
N MET A 293 -1.06 15.61 8.93
CA MET A 293 -1.36 16.01 7.55
C MET A 293 -1.58 17.53 7.44
N VAL A 294 -2.33 18.14 8.37
CA VAL A 294 -2.51 19.61 8.40
C VAL A 294 -1.16 20.32 8.49
N SER A 295 -0.22 19.80 9.30
CA SER A 295 1.13 20.35 9.40
C SER A 295 1.92 20.24 8.09
N VAL A 296 1.75 19.16 7.33
CA VAL A 296 2.36 19.02 5.98
C VAL A 296 1.77 20.05 5.03
N CYS A 297 0.45 20.13 4.94
CA CYS A 297 -0.24 21.08 4.07
C CYS A 297 0.14 22.54 4.38
N SER A 298 0.32 22.85 5.68
CA SER A 298 0.67 24.18 6.16
C SER A 298 2.08 24.65 5.78
N GLN A 299 2.90 23.79 5.18
CA GLN A 299 4.19 24.21 4.60
C GLN A 299 4.01 25.05 3.33
N CYS A 300 2.84 24.98 2.67
CA CYS A 300 2.57 25.71 1.42
C CYS A 300 1.21 26.41 1.39
N HIS A 301 0.29 26.04 2.28
CA HIS A 301 -1.05 26.62 2.38
C HIS A 301 -1.28 27.24 3.75
N SER A 302 -2.29 28.11 3.89
CA SER A 302 -2.73 28.48 5.23
C SER A 302 -3.30 27.26 5.94
N ARG A 303 -3.14 27.22 7.26
CA ARG A 303 -3.72 26.16 8.10
C ARG A 303 -5.23 26.03 7.90
N SER A 304 -5.94 27.16 7.84
CA SER A 304 -7.39 27.18 7.60
C SER A 304 -7.80 26.54 6.27
N PHE A 305 -7.04 26.80 5.20
CA PHE A 305 -7.29 26.17 3.90
C PHE A 305 -7.09 24.66 3.98
N ALA A 306 -6.02 24.20 4.65
CA ALA A 306 -5.76 22.78 4.81
C ALA A 306 -6.84 22.06 5.61
N GLU A 307 -7.27 22.64 6.73
CA GLU A 307 -8.35 22.11 7.57
C GLU A 307 -9.66 22.04 6.79
N GLU A 308 -10.08 23.14 6.16
CA GLU A 308 -11.32 23.18 5.36
C GLU A 308 -11.28 22.17 4.20
N HIS A 309 -10.15 22.06 3.50
CA HIS A 309 -10.01 21.12 2.39
C HIS A 309 -10.17 19.66 2.85
N LEU A 310 -9.53 19.27 3.96
CA LEU A 310 -9.63 17.92 4.50
C LEU A 310 -11.03 17.64 5.07
N GLU A 311 -11.66 18.62 5.71
CA GLU A 311 -13.05 18.50 6.16
C GLU A 311 -14.04 18.36 4.99
N ASN A 312 -13.78 19.03 3.86
CA ASN A 312 -14.55 18.83 2.63
C ASN A 312 -14.47 17.37 2.17
N SER A 313 -13.26 16.78 2.20
CA SER A 313 -13.04 15.37 1.88
C SER A 313 -13.72 14.42 2.88
N ASP A 314 -13.76 14.75 4.18
CA ASP A 314 -14.51 13.98 5.18
C ASP A 314 -16.01 13.94 4.85
N ARG A 315 -16.57 15.07 4.38
CA ARG A 315 -17.97 15.13 3.94
C ARG A 315 -18.23 14.30 2.69
N ILE A 316 -17.23 14.13 1.82
CA ILE A 316 -17.32 13.20 0.68
C ILE A 316 -17.39 11.75 1.16
N ILE A 317 -16.58 11.34 2.14
CA ILE A 317 -16.68 10.00 2.76
C ILE A 317 -18.10 9.79 3.29
N ARG A 318 -18.65 10.75 4.04
CA ARG A 318 -20.02 10.67 4.56
C ARG A 318 -21.05 10.39 3.47
N LYS A 319 -20.98 11.12 2.35
CA LYS A 319 -21.91 10.96 1.23
C LYS A 319 -21.75 9.60 0.54
N ALA A 320 -20.50 9.17 0.33
CA ALA A 320 -20.19 7.87 -0.27
C ALA A 320 -20.65 6.72 0.64
N ASP A 321 -20.47 6.84 1.96
CA ASP A 321 -20.94 5.86 2.94
C ASP A 321 -22.46 5.69 2.89
N SER A 322 -23.21 6.80 2.84
CA SER A 322 -24.67 6.77 2.72
C SER A 322 -25.14 6.07 1.44
N LEU A 323 -24.43 6.26 0.31
CA LEU A 323 -24.78 5.62 -0.95
C LEU A 323 -24.43 4.12 -0.94
N MET A 324 -23.26 3.77 -0.41
CA MET A 324 -22.81 2.40 -0.24
C MET A 324 -23.76 1.61 0.68
N ALA A 325 -24.18 2.20 1.80
CA ALA A 325 -25.12 1.57 2.73
C ALA A 325 -26.45 1.24 2.06
N LYS A 326 -26.99 2.12 1.20
CA LYS A 326 -28.21 1.83 0.43
C LYS A 326 -28.04 0.60 -0.47
N ALA A 327 -26.92 0.49 -1.17
CA ALA A 327 -26.65 -0.65 -2.04
C ALA A 327 -26.52 -1.97 -1.25
N ILE A 328 -25.82 -1.94 -0.11
CA ILE A 328 -25.69 -3.11 0.79
C ILE A 328 -27.07 -3.57 1.26
N LEU A 329 -27.94 -2.63 1.69
CA LEU A 329 -29.27 -2.95 2.18
C LEU A 329 -30.16 -3.57 1.08
N VAL A 330 -30.08 -3.07 -0.16
CA VAL A 330 -30.81 -3.67 -1.29
C VAL A 330 -30.46 -5.15 -1.47
N VAL A 331 -29.18 -5.50 -1.41
CA VAL A 331 -28.74 -6.90 -1.56
C VAL A 331 -29.08 -7.72 -0.31
N ALA A 332 -28.91 -7.15 0.89
CA ALA A 332 -29.26 -7.80 2.15
C ALA A 332 -30.76 -8.14 2.23
N ASP A 333 -31.64 -7.27 1.74
CA ASP A 333 -33.08 -7.51 1.71
C ASP A 333 -33.45 -8.68 0.79
N LEU A 334 -32.69 -8.93 -0.29
CA LEU A 334 -32.92 -10.11 -1.13
C LEU A 334 -32.62 -11.43 -0.40
N TYR A 335 -31.62 -11.44 0.50
CA TYR A 335 -31.38 -12.59 1.38
C TYR A 335 -32.49 -12.73 2.43
N LYS A 336 -32.91 -11.62 3.04
CA LYS A 336 -34.00 -11.58 4.02
C LYS A 336 -35.30 -12.13 3.44
N ASP A 337 -35.58 -11.83 2.18
CA ASP A 337 -36.78 -12.26 1.48
C ASP A 337 -36.66 -13.67 0.87
N GLY A 338 -35.53 -14.35 1.08
CA GLY A 338 -35.27 -15.69 0.55
C GLY A 338 -35.16 -15.76 -0.97
N ILE A 339 -34.93 -14.62 -1.64
CA ILE A 339 -34.71 -14.54 -3.08
C ILE A 339 -33.28 -14.96 -3.40
N LEU A 340 -32.31 -14.44 -2.65
CA LEU A 340 -30.96 -14.96 -2.62
C LEU A 340 -30.84 -16.06 -1.56
N GLN A 341 -30.21 -17.16 -1.93
CA GLN A 341 -29.92 -18.27 -1.03
C GLN A 341 -28.48 -18.15 -0.54
N LYS A 342 -28.24 -18.42 0.75
CA LYS A 342 -26.88 -18.36 1.32
C LYS A 342 -25.97 -19.34 0.57
N PRO A 343 -24.90 -18.87 -0.09
CA PRO A 343 -23.91 -19.75 -0.68
C PRO A 343 -23.23 -20.62 0.39
N ALA A 344 -22.71 -21.78 -0.02
CA ALA A 344 -22.04 -22.71 0.90
C ALA A 344 -20.80 -22.08 1.56
N ASN A 345 -20.05 -21.28 0.80
CA ASN A 345 -18.84 -20.58 1.22
C ASN A 345 -19.09 -19.28 2.01
N TYR A 346 -20.35 -18.91 2.25
CA TYR A 346 -20.70 -17.73 3.04
C TYR A 346 -20.97 -18.14 4.49
N GLU A 347 -20.45 -17.37 5.44
CA GLU A 347 -20.73 -17.56 6.87
C GLU A 347 -22.22 -17.32 7.20
N ARG A 348 -22.85 -16.37 6.50
CA ARG A 348 -24.19 -15.83 6.81
C ARG A 348 -24.95 -15.42 5.54
N PRO A 349 -26.30 -15.41 5.54
CA PRO A 349 -27.11 -14.94 4.41
C PRO A 349 -27.07 -13.40 4.31
N TYR A 350 -25.91 -12.85 3.98
CA TYR A 350 -25.65 -11.41 3.90
C TYR A 350 -24.50 -11.17 2.90
N PRO A 351 -24.50 -10.06 2.13
CA PRO A 351 -23.41 -9.76 1.22
C PRO A 351 -22.07 -9.58 1.96
N ASP A 352 -21.00 -10.12 1.39
CA ASP A 352 -19.63 -9.94 1.88
C ASP A 352 -18.77 -9.25 0.81
N LEU A 353 -18.39 -8.00 1.09
CA LEU A 353 -17.64 -7.14 0.19
C LEU A 353 -16.18 -7.61 -0.03
N LEU A 354 -15.69 -8.52 0.82
CA LEU A 354 -14.30 -9.01 0.76
C LEU A 354 -14.17 -10.36 0.03
N LEU A 355 -15.24 -10.83 -0.62
CA LEU A 355 -15.20 -11.97 -1.55
C LEU A 355 -14.84 -11.57 -2.98
N PHE A 356 -14.70 -10.27 -3.27
CA PHE A 356 -14.33 -9.77 -4.59
C PHE A 356 -15.25 -10.31 -5.69
N HIS A 357 -14.68 -10.81 -6.79
CA HIS A 357 -15.41 -11.44 -7.88
C HIS A 357 -15.82 -12.90 -7.57
N GLU A 358 -15.41 -13.46 -6.43
CA GLU A 358 -15.87 -14.78 -5.94
C GLU A 358 -17.25 -14.71 -5.26
N ALA A 359 -17.83 -13.51 -5.16
CA ALA A 359 -19.20 -13.34 -4.72
C ALA A 359 -20.16 -14.12 -5.63
N ALA A 360 -21.14 -14.80 -5.03
CA ALA A 360 -21.92 -15.84 -5.70
C ALA A 360 -22.87 -15.34 -6.79
N THR A 361 -23.19 -14.05 -6.80
CA THR A 361 -24.15 -13.46 -7.74
C THR A 361 -23.63 -12.19 -8.39
N SER A 362 -24.09 -11.90 -9.61
CA SER A 362 -23.67 -10.68 -10.34
C SER A 362 -24.07 -9.39 -9.62
N ILE A 363 -25.16 -9.38 -8.85
CA ILE A 363 -25.55 -8.21 -8.04
C ILE A 363 -24.59 -7.97 -6.87
N GLU A 364 -24.00 -9.04 -6.32
CA GLU A 364 -22.95 -8.92 -5.30
C GLU A 364 -21.60 -8.53 -5.90
N GLN A 365 -21.28 -8.97 -7.13
CA GLN A 365 -20.10 -8.49 -7.86
C GLN A 365 -20.21 -6.99 -8.21
N ASP A 366 -21.41 -6.51 -8.57
CA ASP A 366 -21.68 -5.08 -8.74
C ASP A 366 -21.51 -4.32 -7.43
N LEU A 367 -21.99 -4.87 -6.32
CA LEU A 367 -21.81 -4.30 -4.99
C LEU A 367 -20.33 -4.22 -4.59
N PHE A 368 -19.54 -5.26 -4.90
CA PHE A 368 -18.10 -5.28 -4.71
C PHE A 368 -17.42 -4.19 -5.54
N ARG A 369 -17.75 -4.04 -6.82
CA ARG A 369 -17.19 -2.99 -7.69
C ARG A 369 -17.52 -1.60 -7.13
N MET A 370 -18.77 -1.36 -6.74
CA MET A 370 -19.17 -0.10 -6.12
C MET A 370 -18.35 0.21 -4.87
N PHE A 371 -18.03 -0.80 -4.07
CA PHE A 371 -17.25 -0.63 -2.83
C PHE A 371 -15.75 -0.44 -3.07
N LEU A 372 -15.11 -1.34 -3.81
CA LEU A 372 -13.65 -1.37 -3.89
C LEU A 372 -13.11 -0.56 -5.07
N GLU A 373 -13.87 -0.32 -6.13
CA GLU A 373 -13.46 0.54 -7.25
C GLU A 373 -13.97 1.97 -7.06
N HIS A 374 -15.28 2.16 -7.15
CA HIS A 374 -15.85 3.50 -7.31
C HIS A 374 -15.87 4.31 -6.00
N ARG A 375 -16.25 3.69 -4.87
CA ARG A 375 -16.15 4.37 -3.56
C ARG A 375 -14.70 4.72 -3.22
N MET A 376 -13.75 3.86 -3.56
CA MET A 376 -12.34 4.16 -3.31
C MET A 376 -11.85 5.35 -4.13
N ARG A 377 -12.29 5.45 -5.39
CA ARG A 377 -12.01 6.62 -6.24
C ARG A 377 -12.65 7.91 -5.70
N THR A 378 -13.90 7.85 -5.24
CA THR A 378 -14.59 8.99 -4.61
C THR A 378 -13.83 9.51 -3.39
N PHE A 379 -13.47 8.62 -2.47
CA PHE A 379 -12.76 8.97 -1.25
C PHE A 379 -11.32 9.44 -1.56
N GLN A 380 -10.50 8.58 -2.18
CA GLN A 380 -9.08 8.86 -2.35
C GLN A 380 -8.87 10.02 -3.34
N GLY A 381 -9.69 10.15 -4.38
CA GLY A 381 -9.62 11.27 -5.33
C GLY A 381 -9.84 12.61 -4.65
N SER A 382 -10.74 12.67 -3.66
CA SER A 382 -10.95 13.88 -2.87
C SER A 382 -9.71 14.28 -2.06
N PHE A 383 -9.06 13.32 -1.38
CA PHE A 383 -7.86 13.59 -0.57
C PHE A 383 -6.60 13.87 -1.40
N HIS A 384 -6.53 13.39 -2.65
CA HIS A 384 -5.42 13.68 -3.57
C HIS A 384 -5.68 14.88 -4.48
N ALA A 385 -6.68 15.71 -4.15
CA ALA A 385 -7.06 16.90 -4.91
C ALA A 385 -7.29 16.62 -6.41
N ASN A 386 -7.92 15.48 -6.71
CA ASN A 386 -8.25 15.07 -8.07
C ASN A 386 -9.77 15.06 -8.28
N PRO A 387 -10.33 16.12 -8.88
CA PRO A 387 -11.78 16.25 -9.04
C PRO A 387 -12.37 15.22 -10.01
N ASP A 388 -11.60 14.79 -11.01
CA ASP A 388 -12.06 13.86 -12.04
C ASP A 388 -12.25 12.46 -11.46
N TYR A 389 -11.27 11.97 -10.69
CA TYR A 389 -11.37 10.72 -9.94
C TYR A 389 -12.41 10.78 -8.82
N ALA A 390 -12.51 11.91 -8.12
CA ALA A 390 -13.51 12.07 -7.07
C ALA A 390 -14.95 12.02 -7.63
N PHE A 391 -15.17 12.64 -8.79
CA PHE A 391 -16.49 12.80 -9.40
C PHE A 391 -16.77 11.76 -10.48
N TRP A 392 -16.16 11.88 -11.67
CA TRP A 392 -16.52 11.09 -12.85
C TRP A 392 -16.17 9.61 -12.70
N TYR A 393 -14.97 9.27 -12.25
CA TYR A 393 -14.58 7.86 -12.05
C TYR A 393 -15.00 7.29 -10.68
N GLY A 394 -15.54 8.13 -9.80
CA GLY A 394 -15.92 7.79 -8.44
C GLY A 394 -17.40 8.00 -8.20
N TRP A 395 -17.78 9.20 -7.77
CA TRP A 395 -19.14 9.49 -7.29
C TRP A 395 -20.22 9.19 -8.34
N SER A 396 -19.99 9.59 -9.60
CA SER A 396 -20.91 9.35 -10.71
C SER A 396 -21.12 7.86 -10.94
N GLU A 397 -20.03 7.07 -10.93
CA GLU A 397 -20.11 5.63 -11.07
C GLU A 397 -20.81 4.95 -9.89
N MET A 398 -20.60 5.42 -8.65
CA MET A 398 -21.36 4.89 -7.51
C MET A 398 -22.87 5.11 -7.65
N VAL A 399 -23.29 6.24 -8.23
CA VAL A 399 -24.72 6.52 -8.48
C VAL A 399 -25.27 5.57 -9.56
N SER A 400 -24.50 5.35 -10.62
CA SER A 400 -24.83 4.37 -11.67
C SER A 400 -24.89 2.95 -11.13
N ASP A 401 -23.94 2.54 -10.29
CA ASP A 401 -23.93 1.22 -9.65
C ASP A 401 -25.15 0.99 -8.78
N LEU A 402 -25.53 1.97 -7.94
CA LEU A 402 -26.73 1.85 -7.12
C LEU A 402 -27.97 1.64 -8.00
N THR A 403 -28.08 2.35 -9.12
CA THR A 403 -29.19 2.20 -10.07
C THR A 403 -29.21 0.78 -10.64
N ARG A 404 -28.06 0.27 -11.09
CA ARG A 404 -27.90 -1.09 -11.61
C ARG A 404 -28.24 -2.17 -10.58
N ILE A 405 -27.80 -2.00 -9.34
CA ILE A 405 -28.10 -2.92 -8.21
C ILE A 405 -29.61 -2.91 -7.94
N GLN A 406 -30.25 -1.75 -7.92
CA GLN A 406 -31.70 -1.64 -7.71
C GLN A 406 -32.51 -2.27 -8.85
N GLU A 407 -32.07 -2.11 -10.10
CA GLU A 407 -32.68 -2.75 -11.27
C GLU A 407 -32.61 -4.28 -11.17
N LYS A 408 -31.42 -4.83 -10.95
CA LYS A 408 -31.21 -6.28 -10.76
C LYS A 408 -32.03 -6.83 -9.60
N ALA A 409 -32.13 -6.09 -8.49
CA ALA A 409 -32.97 -6.50 -7.37
C ALA A 409 -34.46 -6.56 -7.74
N ARG A 410 -34.96 -5.62 -8.55
CA ARG A 410 -36.35 -5.65 -9.06
C ARG A 410 -36.59 -6.84 -9.99
N GLU A 411 -35.66 -7.12 -10.90
CA GLU A 411 -35.74 -8.26 -11.81
C GLU A 411 -35.77 -9.59 -11.05
N LEU A 412 -34.89 -9.77 -10.05
CA LEU A 412 -34.86 -10.96 -9.20
C LEU A 412 -36.18 -11.16 -8.43
N ARG A 413 -36.78 -10.06 -7.93
CA ARG A 413 -38.10 -10.08 -7.29
C ARG A 413 -39.20 -10.49 -8.25
N GLN A 414 -39.24 -9.91 -9.45
CA GLN A 414 -40.22 -10.26 -10.48
C GLN A 414 -40.10 -11.73 -10.92
N ALA A 415 -38.88 -12.22 -11.12
CA ALA A 415 -38.62 -13.60 -11.49
C ALA A 415 -39.06 -14.60 -10.40
N ARG A 416 -38.98 -14.22 -9.11
CA ARG A 416 -39.51 -15.03 -8.00
C ARG A 416 -41.03 -15.03 -8.01
N SER A 417 -41.67 -13.87 -8.19
CA SER A 417 -43.13 -13.76 -8.26
C SER A 417 -43.74 -14.48 -9.45
N ALA A 418 -43.03 -14.59 -10.58
CA ALA A 418 -43.52 -15.32 -11.76
C ALA A 418 -43.44 -16.86 -11.63
N LYS A 419 -42.72 -17.37 -10.62
CA LYS A 419 -42.57 -18.81 -10.35
C LYS A 419 -43.57 -19.36 -9.32
N HIS A 420 -44.36 -18.48 -8.72
CA HIS A 420 -45.42 -18.77 -7.75
C HIS A 420 -46.75 -18.23 -8.28
#